data_AF-A0A315CIK9-F1
#
_entry.id   AF-A0A315CIK9-F1
#
_cell.length_a   1.000
_cell.length_b   1.000
_cell.length_c   1.000
_cell.angle_alpha   90.00
_cell.angle_beta   90.00
_cell.angle_gamma   90.00
#
_symmetry.space_group_name_H-M   'P 1'
#
loop_
_entity.id
_entity.type
_entity.pdbx_description
1 polymer ?
#
loop_
_entity_poly.entity_id
_entity_poly.type
_entity_poly.pdbx_seq_one_letter_code
_entity_poly.pdbx_strand_id
1 'polypeptide(L)'
;MAKTSKPTTSASKAGAIELVSVKDNRASTSSRTVAEHFGKTHRNVTRAIATLLGQTGDADFNALNFEPIEYLDSRGRKQTEWLMSEQGFALLAMGFTGPKAVALRLSFIKAFEAATQRIRELESRQAEPGWKVARIDTKIGHHLIGFALKTSRQIAGKDTEAHHYINEAKLIRHAMTGTQEPLCRDTLDRDELKILARVEHANAEMIAVGEGYAMRKGKCRVLALQLLSDLERRGRSLIERNGLGRGRLTGVSP
;
A
#
# COMPACT_ATOMS: atom_id res chain seq x y z
N MET A 1 -29.67 0.40 4.79
CA MET A 1 -28.41 0.59 5.55
C MET A 1 -27.82 -0.78 5.87
N ALA A 2 -26.72 -1.16 5.23
CA ALA A 2 -25.93 -2.32 5.62
C ALA A 2 -24.53 -2.28 4.95
N LYS A 3 -23.51 -2.09 5.80
CA LYS A 3 -22.12 -2.57 5.74
C LYS A 3 -21.36 -2.44 4.40
N THR A 4 -20.58 -1.37 4.28
CA THR A 4 -19.41 -1.32 3.37
C THR A 4 -18.25 -2.12 3.98
N SER A 5 -17.78 -3.11 3.22
CA SER A 5 -16.64 -3.96 3.53
C SER A 5 -15.29 -3.23 3.40
N LYS A 6 -14.35 -3.67 4.25
CA LYS A 6 -12.97 -3.22 4.47
C LYS A 6 -12.02 -3.54 3.29
N PRO A 7 -10.73 -3.14 3.34
CA PRO A 7 -9.94 -2.58 2.23
C PRO A 7 -9.31 -3.63 1.33
N THR A 8 -9.19 -3.29 0.05
CA THR A 8 -8.55 -4.13 -0.96
C THR A 8 -7.05 -3.87 -1.00
N THR A 9 -6.29 -4.73 -0.33
CA THR A 9 -4.88 -5.03 -0.62
C THR A 9 -4.82 -5.82 -1.93
N SER A 10 -4.17 -5.29 -2.98
CA SER A 10 -3.51 -6.07 -4.05
C SER A 10 -2.71 -5.11 -4.93
N ALA A 11 -1.49 -5.40 -5.41
CA ALA A 11 -0.79 -6.67 -5.51
C ALA A 11 0.73 -6.40 -5.55
N SER A 12 1.52 -7.21 -4.84
CA SER A 12 2.94 -7.40 -5.13
C SER A 12 3.16 -8.77 -5.77
N LYS A 13 4.14 -8.81 -6.65
CA LYS A 13 4.58 -9.91 -7.53
C LYS A 13 4.75 -11.25 -6.83
N ALA A 14 4.48 -12.33 -7.57
CA ALA A 14 4.66 -13.72 -7.17
C ALA A 14 6.05 -14.04 -6.60
N GLY A 15 6.08 -14.77 -5.47
CA GLY A 15 7.19 -15.67 -5.12
C GLY A 15 7.97 -15.41 -3.83
N ALA A 16 7.73 -14.32 -3.09
CA ALA A 16 8.32 -14.12 -1.77
C ALA A 16 7.21 -13.88 -0.75
N ILE A 17 7.03 -14.81 0.18
CA ILE A 17 6.12 -14.60 1.30
C ILE A 17 6.77 -13.61 2.25
N GLU A 18 6.15 -12.44 2.39
CA GLU A 18 6.59 -11.41 3.30
C GLU A 18 6.55 -11.93 4.75
N LEU A 19 7.66 -11.79 5.48
CA LEU A 19 7.76 -12.27 6.88
C LEU A 19 6.76 -11.55 7.80
N VAL A 20 6.52 -10.26 7.55
CA VAL A 20 5.65 -9.42 8.36
C VAL A 20 4.82 -8.57 7.41
N SER A 21 3.51 -8.52 7.66
CA SER A 21 2.55 -7.73 6.91
C SER A 21 1.95 -6.65 7.80
N VAL A 22 1.43 -5.58 7.20
CA VAL A 22 0.73 -4.51 7.93
C VAL A 22 -0.78 -4.73 7.84
N LYS A 23 -1.43 -4.89 8.98
CA LYS A 23 -2.89 -4.96 9.10
C LYS A 23 -3.38 -3.94 10.12
N ASP A 24 -4.40 -3.16 9.77
CA ASP A 24 -4.98 -2.13 10.65
C ASP A 24 -3.92 -1.22 11.29
N ASN A 25 -2.93 -0.81 10.48
CA ASN A 25 -1.78 0.00 10.87
C ASN A 25 -0.87 -0.64 11.95
N ARG A 26 -0.84 -1.97 12.04
CA ARG A 26 0.01 -2.73 12.94
C ARG A 26 0.79 -3.80 12.16
N ALA A 27 2.06 -3.93 12.48
CA ALA A 27 2.91 -4.99 11.96
C ALA A 27 2.47 -6.34 12.57
N SER A 28 2.27 -7.35 11.73
CA SER A 28 1.81 -8.67 12.13
C SER A 28 2.39 -9.77 11.25
N THR A 29 2.64 -10.94 11.83
CA THR A 29 2.95 -12.17 11.06
C THR A 29 1.85 -13.19 11.26
N SER A 30 1.65 -14.05 10.26
CA SER A 30 0.68 -15.13 10.36
C SER A 30 1.33 -16.43 10.85
N SER A 31 0.52 -17.31 11.46
CA SER A 31 0.99 -18.63 11.88
C SER A 31 1.37 -19.53 10.71
N ARG A 32 0.85 -19.29 9.49
CA ARG A 32 1.32 -19.97 8.27
C ARG A 32 2.71 -19.48 7.86
N THR A 33 2.94 -18.17 7.84
CA THR A 33 4.27 -17.60 7.54
C THR A 33 5.33 -18.13 8.50
N VAL A 34 5.02 -18.19 9.79
CA VAL A 34 5.90 -18.78 10.81
C VAL A 34 6.13 -20.27 10.54
N ALA A 35 5.08 -21.05 10.29
CA ALA A 35 5.20 -22.48 10.02
C ALA A 35 6.12 -22.76 8.83
N GLU A 36 5.92 -22.05 7.73
CA GLU A 36 6.69 -22.20 6.51
C GLU A 36 8.17 -21.88 6.71
N HIS A 37 8.47 -20.69 7.27
CA HIS A 37 9.86 -20.25 7.42
C HIS A 37 10.64 -21.07 8.43
N PHE A 38 9.98 -21.53 9.51
CA PHE A 38 10.60 -22.42 10.51
C PHE A 38 10.58 -23.91 10.11
N GLY A 39 10.07 -24.27 8.93
CA GLY A 39 10.00 -25.65 8.44
C GLY A 39 9.11 -26.55 9.29
N LYS A 40 8.02 -26.01 9.83
CA LYS A 40 7.04 -26.70 10.68
C LYS A 40 5.72 -26.86 9.95
N THR A 41 4.92 -27.84 10.36
CA THR A 41 3.53 -27.93 9.89
C THR A 41 2.69 -26.85 10.57
N HIS A 42 1.78 -26.22 9.81
CA HIS A 42 0.89 -25.19 10.34
C HIS A 42 0.08 -25.68 11.55
N ARG A 43 -0.40 -26.94 11.50
CA ARG A 43 -1.08 -27.62 12.62
C ARG A 43 -0.26 -27.64 13.91
N ASN A 44 1.06 -27.82 13.81
CA ASN A 44 1.92 -27.84 15.00
C ASN A 44 2.10 -26.44 15.58
N VAL A 45 2.18 -25.42 14.71
CA VAL A 45 2.27 -24.02 15.15
C VAL A 45 0.97 -23.56 15.81
N THR A 46 -0.19 -23.85 15.22
CA THR A 46 -1.49 -23.50 15.83
C THR A 46 -1.71 -24.19 17.17
N ARG A 47 -1.26 -25.44 17.31
CA ARG A 47 -1.25 -26.14 18.61
C ARG A 47 -0.34 -25.45 19.62
N ALA A 48 0.88 -25.08 19.23
CA ALA A 48 1.81 -24.38 20.11
C ALA A 48 1.24 -23.04 20.60
N ILE A 49 0.57 -22.30 19.72
CA ILE A 49 -0.14 -21.06 20.07
C ILE A 49 -1.24 -21.37 21.09
N ALA A 50 -2.11 -22.35 20.84
CA ALA A 50 -3.19 -22.70 21.76
C ALA A 50 -2.65 -23.11 23.15
N THR A 51 -1.53 -23.84 23.21
CA THR A 51 -0.85 -24.17 24.47
C THR A 51 -0.32 -22.92 25.17
N LEU A 52 0.35 -22.01 24.45
CA LEU A 52 0.88 -20.76 25.01
C LEU A 52 -0.23 -19.89 25.58
N LEU A 53 -1.34 -19.72 24.86
CA LEU A 53 -2.49 -18.94 25.32
C LEU A 53 -3.09 -19.48 26.63
N GLY A 54 -3.04 -20.79 26.85
CA GLY A 54 -3.45 -21.40 28.12
C GLY A 54 -2.42 -21.25 29.25
N GLN A 55 -1.16 -21.01 28.93
CA GLN A 55 -0.05 -20.89 29.88
C GLN A 55 0.22 -19.45 30.32
N THR A 56 -0.08 -18.45 29.50
CA THR A 56 0.19 -17.04 29.83
C THR A 56 -0.60 -16.56 31.05
N GLY A 57 -1.83 -17.02 31.22
CA GLY A 57 -2.71 -16.55 32.31
C GLY A 57 -3.14 -15.08 32.19
N ASP A 58 -2.77 -14.40 31.10
CA ASP A 58 -3.04 -12.99 30.82
C ASP A 58 -3.93 -12.88 29.57
N ALA A 59 -5.23 -12.73 29.81
CA ALA A 59 -6.23 -12.66 28.75
C ALA A 59 -6.08 -11.40 27.89
N ASP A 60 -5.66 -10.29 28.48
CA ASP A 60 -5.50 -9.01 27.77
C ASP A 60 -4.28 -9.08 26.83
N PHE A 61 -3.16 -9.61 27.32
CA PHE A 61 -1.99 -9.89 26.48
C PHE A 61 -2.34 -10.81 25.32
N ASN A 62 -3.09 -11.88 25.58
CA ASN A 62 -3.50 -12.84 24.56
C ASN A 62 -4.35 -12.18 23.48
N ALA A 63 -5.37 -11.40 23.86
CA ALA A 63 -6.27 -10.73 22.92
C ALA A 63 -5.54 -9.67 22.06
N LEU A 64 -4.54 -8.99 22.62
CA LEU A 64 -3.78 -7.96 21.91
C LEU A 64 -2.73 -8.53 20.94
N ASN A 65 -2.21 -9.73 21.23
CA ASN A 65 -1.05 -10.28 20.53
C ASN A 65 -1.37 -11.49 19.65
N PHE A 66 -2.56 -12.09 19.78
CA PHE A 66 -3.01 -13.24 18.99
C PHE A 66 -4.45 -13.06 18.51
N GLU A 67 -4.61 -12.75 17.23
CA GLU A 67 -5.92 -12.59 16.60
C GLU A 67 -6.24 -13.83 15.73
N PRO A 68 -7.32 -14.59 16.03
CA PRO A 68 -7.74 -15.69 15.18
C PRO A 68 -8.44 -15.16 13.92
N ILE A 69 -8.03 -15.69 12.77
CA ILE A 69 -8.63 -15.41 11.46
C ILE A 69 -8.98 -16.72 10.75
N GLU A 70 -9.92 -16.67 9.80
CA GLU A 70 -10.27 -17.81 8.96
C GLU A 70 -9.66 -17.66 7.56
N TYR A 71 -9.21 -18.77 6.98
CA TYR A 71 -8.86 -18.86 5.56
C TYR A 71 -9.43 -20.14 4.94
N LEU A 72 -9.53 -20.18 3.62
CA LEU A 72 -9.89 -21.38 2.86
C LEU A 72 -8.62 -22.11 2.42
N ASP A 73 -8.52 -23.40 2.73
CA ASP A 73 -7.44 -24.24 2.23
C ASP A 73 -7.63 -24.60 0.74
N SER A 74 -6.66 -25.31 0.15
CA SER A 74 -6.73 -25.75 -1.24
C SER A 74 -7.89 -26.70 -1.56
N ARG A 75 -8.57 -27.21 -0.53
CA ARG A 75 -9.75 -28.09 -0.63
C ARG A 75 -11.05 -27.34 -0.31
N GLY A 76 -11.00 -26.01 -0.19
CA GLY A 76 -12.15 -25.17 0.14
C GLY A 76 -12.65 -25.29 1.58
N ARG A 77 -11.86 -25.87 2.49
CA ARG A 77 -12.25 -25.99 3.91
C ARG A 77 -11.80 -24.75 4.68
N LYS A 78 -12.64 -24.29 5.60
CA LYS A 78 -12.28 -23.25 6.56
C LYS A 78 -11.24 -23.77 7.55
N GLN A 79 -10.17 -23.00 7.73
CA GLN A 79 -9.10 -23.28 8.67
C GLN A 79 -8.79 -22.04 9.50
N THR A 80 -8.48 -22.23 10.77
CA THR A 80 -8.05 -21.16 11.66
C THR A 80 -6.57 -20.87 11.45
N GLU A 81 -6.25 -19.60 11.25
CA GLU A 81 -4.92 -19.04 11.27
C GLU A 81 -4.85 -17.99 12.39
N TRP A 82 -3.65 -17.72 12.90
CA TRP A 82 -3.43 -16.71 13.92
C TRP A 82 -2.58 -15.61 13.33
N LEU A 83 -3.05 -14.37 13.43
CA LEU A 83 -2.21 -13.19 13.24
C LEU A 83 -1.59 -12.82 14.57
N MET A 84 -0.30 -12.56 14.56
CA MET A 84 0.49 -12.29 15.75
C MET A 84 1.20 -10.97 15.62
N SER A 85 1.18 -10.18 16.69
CA SER A 85 2.05 -9.01 16.85
C SER A 85 3.51 -9.45 16.97
N GLU A 86 4.44 -8.48 17.02
CA GLU A 86 5.83 -8.74 17.35
C GLU A 86 5.99 -9.46 18.70
N GLN A 87 5.23 -9.05 19.73
CA GLN A 87 5.28 -9.66 21.06
C GLN A 87 4.70 -11.08 21.06
N GLY A 88 3.59 -11.31 20.35
CA GLY A 88 3.00 -12.63 20.21
C GLY A 88 3.93 -13.59 19.45
N PHE A 89 4.57 -13.09 18.38
CA PHE A 89 5.60 -13.83 17.66
C PHE A 89 6.81 -14.14 18.55
N ALA A 90 7.30 -13.16 19.32
CA ALA A 90 8.43 -13.36 20.22
C ALA A 90 8.13 -14.45 21.25
N LEU A 91 6.92 -14.43 21.84
CA LEU A 91 6.47 -15.47 22.77
C LEU A 91 6.49 -16.86 22.14
N LEU A 92 5.93 -16.99 20.93
CA LEU A 92 5.93 -18.25 20.19
C LEU A 92 7.35 -18.72 19.83
N ALA A 93 8.18 -17.80 19.35
CA ALA A 93 9.49 -18.11 18.79
C ALA A 93 10.53 -18.51 19.87
N MET A 94 10.29 -18.18 21.14
CA MET A 94 11.12 -18.66 22.25
C MET A 94 11.17 -20.20 22.33
N GLY A 95 10.12 -20.90 21.91
CA GLY A 95 10.09 -22.36 21.84
C GLY A 95 10.87 -22.96 20.65
N PHE A 96 11.42 -22.15 19.75
CA PHE A 96 12.14 -22.61 18.56
C PHE A 96 13.65 -22.52 18.78
N THR A 97 14.33 -23.66 18.83
CA THR A 97 15.78 -23.73 19.15
C THR A 97 16.64 -24.12 17.93
N GLY A 98 17.96 -23.92 18.06
CA GLY A 98 18.96 -24.26 17.04
C GLY A 98 19.40 -23.09 16.14
N PRO A 99 20.56 -23.19 15.47
CA PRO A 99 21.16 -22.08 14.71
C PRO A 99 20.25 -21.52 13.61
N LYS A 100 19.54 -22.39 12.87
CA LYS A 100 18.57 -21.97 11.84
C LYS A 100 17.41 -21.17 12.43
N ALA A 101 16.90 -21.59 13.60
CA ALA A 101 15.82 -20.88 14.28
C ALA A 101 16.25 -19.50 14.80
N VAL A 102 17.52 -19.34 15.20
CA VAL A 102 18.08 -18.03 15.60
C VAL A 102 18.13 -17.07 14.40
N ALA A 103 18.65 -17.53 13.25
CA ALA A 103 18.72 -16.71 12.04
C ALA A 103 17.32 -16.25 11.56
N LEU A 104 16.33 -17.15 11.62
CA LEU A 104 14.94 -16.82 11.30
C LEU A 104 14.36 -15.81 12.29
N ARG A 105 14.54 -16.01 13.59
CA ARG A 105 14.11 -15.04 14.62
C ARG A 105 14.64 -13.63 14.35
N LEU A 106 15.93 -13.51 14.04
CA LEU A 106 16.54 -12.22 13.68
C LEU A 106 15.93 -11.61 12.42
N SER A 107 15.59 -12.44 11.42
CA SER A 107 14.96 -11.97 10.18
C SER A 107 13.54 -11.43 10.43
N PHE A 108 12.76 -12.09 11.28
CA PHE A 108 11.45 -11.60 11.69
C PHE A 108 11.55 -10.31 12.50
N ILE A 109 12.48 -10.21 13.46
CA ILE A 109 12.70 -8.97 14.24
C ILE A 109 12.98 -7.79 13.30
N LYS A 110 13.92 -7.94 12.37
CA LYS A 110 14.23 -6.90 11.38
C LYS A 110 13.01 -6.54 10.51
N ALA A 111 12.19 -7.53 10.15
CA ALA A 111 10.97 -7.29 9.39
C ALA A 111 9.90 -6.52 10.20
N PHE A 112 9.75 -6.83 11.50
CA PHE A 112 8.86 -6.08 12.40
C PHE A 112 9.33 -4.65 12.60
N GLU A 113 10.62 -4.44 12.81
CA GLU A 113 11.23 -3.10 12.93
C GLU A 113 11.00 -2.29 11.66
N ALA A 114 11.29 -2.86 10.49
CA ALA A 114 11.08 -2.19 9.19
C ALA A 114 9.62 -1.84 8.94
N ALA A 115 8.68 -2.76 9.24
CA ALA A 115 7.26 -2.51 9.10
C ALA A 115 6.77 -1.41 10.05
N THR A 116 7.20 -1.45 11.32
CA THR A 116 6.85 -0.45 12.34
C THR A 116 7.40 0.93 11.98
N GLN A 117 8.64 1.00 11.52
CA GLN A 117 9.25 2.25 11.06
C GLN A 117 8.47 2.83 9.88
N ARG A 118 8.08 1.99 8.91
CA ARG A 118 7.27 2.43 7.77
C ARG A 118 5.90 2.96 8.20
N ILE A 119 5.24 2.31 9.16
CA ILE A 119 3.98 2.78 9.73
C ILE A 119 4.16 4.17 10.34
N ARG A 120 5.17 4.35 11.19
CA ARG A 120 5.45 5.63 11.86
C ARG A 120 5.74 6.76 10.85
N GLU A 121 6.49 6.47 9.80
CA GLU A 121 6.74 7.44 8.73
C GLU A 121 5.44 7.87 8.02
N LEU A 122 4.55 6.92 7.74
CA LEU A 122 3.25 7.21 7.13
C LEU A 122 2.36 8.03 8.06
N GLU A 123 2.28 7.67 9.33
CA GLU A 123 1.54 8.43 10.34
C GLU A 123 2.08 9.85 10.48
N SER A 124 3.41 10.02 10.50
CA SER A 124 4.06 11.32 10.55
C SER A 124 3.73 12.19 9.33
N ARG A 125 3.72 11.62 8.11
CA ARG A 125 3.31 12.33 6.89
C ARG A 125 1.84 12.74 6.96
N GLN A 126 0.97 11.85 7.41
CA GLN A 126 -0.47 12.12 7.53
C GLN A 126 -0.79 13.14 8.63
N ALA A 127 0.09 13.28 9.63
CA ALA A 127 0.00 14.29 10.67
C ALA A 127 0.48 15.68 10.22
N GLU A 128 1.12 15.81 9.04
CA GLU A 128 1.60 17.11 8.55
C GLU A 128 0.43 18.11 8.38
N PRO A 129 0.59 19.37 8.83
CA PRO A 129 -0.41 20.41 8.62
C PRO A 129 -0.79 20.57 7.14
N GLY A 130 -2.09 20.48 6.87
CA GLY A 130 -2.65 20.58 5.52
C GLY A 130 -2.69 19.27 4.73
N TRP A 131 -2.16 18.16 5.26
CA TRP A 131 -2.24 16.85 4.59
C TRP A 131 -3.69 16.44 4.33
N LYS A 132 -4.56 16.54 5.35
CA LYS A 132 -6.00 16.21 5.20
C LYS A 132 -6.69 17.08 4.16
N VAL A 133 -6.34 18.36 4.07
CA VAL A 133 -6.89 19.28 3.07
C VAL A 133 -6.46 18.86 1.66
N ALA A 134 -5.16 18.60 1.45
CA ALA A 134 -4.66 18.09 0.18
C ALA A 134 -5.30 16.74 -0.19
N ARG A 135 -5.55 15.87 0.79
CA ARG A 135 -6.22 14.59 0.58
C ARG A 135 -7.68 14.75 0.14
N ILE A 136 -8.40 15.72 0.71
CA ILE A 136 -9.76 16.09 0.27
C ILE A 136 -9.72 16.64 -1.16
N ASP A 137 -8.72 17.46 -1.50
CA ASP A 137 -8.57 18.02 -2.84
C ASP A 137 -8.40 16.94 -3.91
N THR A 138 -7.56 15.92 -3.66
CA THR A 138 -7.47 14.75 -4.57
C THR A 138 -8.78 13.98 -4.70
N LYS A 139 -9.63 13.99 -3.67
CA LYS A 139 -10.96 13.37 -3.77
C LYS A 139 -11.86 14.20 -4.68
N ILE A 140 -11.82 15.53 -4.56
CA ILE A 140 -12.54 16.45 -5.44
C ILE A 140 -12.08 16.29 -6.88
N GLY A 141 -10.76 16.31 -7.13
CA GLY A 141 -10.21 16.13 -8.47
C GLY A 141 -10.62 14.82 -9.13
N HIS A 142 -10.61 13.72 -8.37
CA HIS A 142 -11.14 12.44 -8.86
C HIS A 142 -12.63 12.52 -9.26
N HIS A 143 -13.47 13.17 -8.45
CA HIS A 143 -14.89 13.37 -8.79
C HIS A 143 -15.07 14.27 -10.01
N LEU A 144 -14.25 15.30 -10.18
CA LEU A 144 -14.28 16.19 -11.35
C LEU A 144 -13.97 15.44 -12.65
N ILE A 145 -13.00 14.52 -12.65
CA ILE A 145 -12.74 13.67 -13.82
C ILE A 145 -13.98 12.86 -14.19
N GLY A 146 -14.61 12.21 -13.21
CA GLY A 146 -15.82 11.41 -13.44
C GLY A 146 -16.98 12.25 -13.99
N PHE A 147 -17.18 13.44 -13.43
CA PHE A 147 -18.17 14.40 -13.91
C PHE A 147 -17.87 14.85 -15.35
N ALA A 148 -16.65 15.32 -15.62
CA ALA A 148 -16.24 15.79 -16.94
C ALA A 148 -16.38 14.70 -18.01
N LEU A 149 -15.99 13.47 -17.68
CA LEU A 149 -16.11 12.31 -18.57
C LEU A 149 -17.58 12.03 -18.92
N LYS A 150 -18.45 11.98 -17.91
CA LYS A 150 -19.88 11.72 -18.12
C LYS A 150 -20.53 12.82 -18.96
N THR A 151 -20.27 14.08 -18.62
CA THR A 151 -20.82 15.24 -19.31
C THR A 151 -20.35 15.31 -20.76
N SER A 152 -19.04 15.17 -21.00
CA SER A 152 -18.45 15.23 -22.35
C SER A 152 -19.01 14.14 -23.26
N ARG A 153 -19.18 12.91 -22.75
CA ARG A 153 -19.76 11.81 -23.52
C ARG A 153 -21.25 11.97 -23.77
N GLN A 154 -22.00 12.44 -22.78
CA GLN A 154 -23.43 12.73 -22.93
C GLN A 154 -23.67 13.82 -23.98
N ILE A 155 -22.85 14.88 -24.00
CA ILE A 155 -22.89 15.91 -25.06
C ILE A 155 -22.63 15.30 -26.44
N ALA A 156 -21.75 14.30 -26.53
CA ALA A 156 -21.49 13.56 -27.76
C ALA A 156 -22.55 12.48 -28.08
N GLY A 157 -23.65 12.40 -27.31
CA GLY A 157 -24.72 11.41 -27.50
C GLY A 157 -24.31 9.97 -27.18
N LYS A 158 -23.29 9.77 -26.34
CA LYS A 158 -22.73 8.45 -26.00
C LYS A 158 -22.83 8.15 -24.51
N ASP A 159 -23.05 6.87 -24.18
CA ASP A 159 -23.04 6.40 -22.80
C ASP A 159 -21.63 6.27 -22.22
N THR A 160 -21.51 6.37 -20.90
CA THR A 160 -20.22 6.24 -20.19
C THR A 160 -20.09 4.88 -19.52
N GLU A 161 -19.22 4.04 -20.04
CA GLU A 161 -18.93 2.71 -19.50
C GLU A 161 -17.80 2.68 -18.46
N ALA A 162 -17.74 1.60 -17.68
CA ALA A 162 -16.75 1.38 -16.61
C ALA A 162 -15.29 1.51 -17.07
N HIS A 163 -14.97 1.04 -18.28
CA HIS A 163 -13.60 1.06 -18.79
C HIS A 163 -13.07 2.48 -19.01
N HIS A 164 -13.93 3.46 -19.25
CA HIS A 164 -13.52 4.86 -19.38
C HIS A 164 -12.95 5.40 -18.06
N TYR A 165 -13.63 5.16 -16.94
CA TYR A 165 -13.13 5.58 -15.62
C TYR A 165 -11.82 4.87 -15.26
N ILE A 166 -11.71 3.57 -15.58
CA ILE A 166 -10.49 2.79 -15.36
C ILE A 166 -9.32 3.37 -16.18
N ASN A 167 -9.56 3.76 -17.43
CA ASN A 167 -8.54 4.34 -18.30
C ASN A 167 -8.04 5.70 -17.79
N GLU A 168 -8.93 6.55 -17.28
CA GLU A 168 -8.53 7.82 -16.66
C GLU A 168 -7.72 7.59 -15.39
N ALA A 169 -8.15 6.64 -14.55
CA ALA A 169 -7.39 6.28 -13.36
C ALA A 169 -5.98 5.75 -13.72
N LYS A 170 -5.85 4.94 -14.78
CA LYS A 170 -4.55 4.46 -15.30
C LYS A 170 -3.69 5.61 -15.83
N LEU A 171 -4.30 6.58 -16.51
CA LEU A 171 -3.61 7.76 -17.05
C LEU A 171 -3.00 8.58 -15.92
N ILE A 172 -3.78 8.91 -14.89
CA ILE A 172 -3.31 9.70 -13.73
C ILE A 172 -2.19 8.98 -12.99
N ARG A 173 -2.31 7.66 -12.77
CA ARG A 173 -1.25 6.87 -12.14
C ARG A 173 0.04 6.90 -12.95
N HIS A 174 -0.06 6.68 -14.27
CA HIS A 174 1.07 6.79 -15.17
C HIS A 174 1.67 8.21 -15.19
N ALA A 175 0.84 9.25 -15.12
CA ALA A 175 1.32 10.63 -15.04
C ALA A 175 2.18 10.84 -13.79
N MET A 176 1.75 10.37 -12.62
CA MET A 176 2.47 10.52 -11.36
C MET A 176 3.71 9.62 -11.26
N THR A 177 3.57 8.31 -11.51
CA THR A 177 4.62 7.33 -11.17
C THR A 177 5.37 6.80 -12.38
N GLY A 178 4.88 7.03 -13.60
CA GLY A 178 5.36 6.34 -14.81
C GLY A 178 4.83 4.91 -14.97
N THR A 179 4.08 4.39 -13.99
CA THR A 179 3.49 3.04 -14.02
C THR A 179 1.96 3.11 -13.95
N GLN A 180 1.26 2.05 -14.36
CA GLN A 180 -0.20 1.97 -14.26
C GLN A 180 -0.68 1.29 -12.96
N GLU A 181 0.25 0.88 -12.11
CA GLU A 181 -0.02 0.21 -10.84
C GLU A 181 -0.88 1.08 -9.92
N PRO A 182 -1.73 0.50 -9.06
CA PRO A 182 -2.53 1.24 -8.10
C PRO A 182 -1.68 2.19 -7.25
N LEU A 183 -2.12 3.45 -7.12
CA LEU A 183 -1.47 4.47 -6.32
C LEU A 183 -2.27 4.67 -5.04
N CYS A 184 -1.69 4.29 -3.90
CA CYS A 184 -2.28 4.57 -2.60
C CYS A 184 -2.07 6.06 -2.29
N ARG A 185 -3.17 6.81 -2.16
CA ARG A 185 -3.09 8.24 -1.82
C ARG A 185 -2.61 8.47 -0.39
N ASP A 186 -2.84 7.50 0.49
CA ASP A 186 -2.49 7.62 1.91
C ASP A 186 -0.98 7.37 2.15
N THR A 187 -0.25 6.93 1.12
CA THR A 187 1.21 6.83 1.14
C THR A 187 1.93 8.08 0.63
N LEU A 188 1.19 9.04 0.06
CA LEU A 188 1.74 10.29 -0.44
C LEU A 188 1.84 11.33 0.68
N ASP A 189 2.87 12.17 0.63
CA ASP A 189 2.97 13.35 1.49
C ASP A 189 2.03 14.49 1.01
N ARG A 190 1.99 15.59 1.78
CA ARG A 190 1.08 16.70 1.49
C ARG A 190 1.35 17.33 0.12
N ASP A 191 2.61 17.55 -0.22
CA ASP A 191 2.97 18.29 -1.44
C ASP A 191 2.77 17.39 -2.66
N GLU A 192 3.07 16.09 -2.55
CA GLU A 192 2.75 15.08 -3.55
C GLU A 192 1.23 14.96 -3.80
N LEU A 193 0.40 15.02 -2.75
CA LEU A 193 -1.07 15.05 -2.89
C LEU A 193 -1.55 16.29 -3.63
N LYS A 194 -0.96 17.46 -3.37
CA LYS A 194 -1.30 18.70 -4.10
C LYS A 194 -0.97 18.57 -5.59
N ILE A 195 0.17 17.95 -5.91
CA ILE A 195 0.55 17.69 -7.30
C ILE A 195 -0.45 16.74 -7.95
N LEU A 196 -0.81 15.65 -7.27
CA LEU A 196 -1.83 14.71 -7.77
C LEU A 196 -3.16 15.42 -8.05
N ALA A 197 -3.66 16.23 -7.11
CA ALA A 197 -4.90 16.99 -7.29
C ALA A 197 -4.81 17.94 -8.49
N ARG A 198 -3.68 18.63 -8.67
CA ARG A 198 -3.46 19.52 -9.83
C ARG A 198 -3.48 18.76 -11.16
N VAL A 199 -2.88 17.58 -11.21
CA VAL A 199 -2.90 16.71 -12.40
C VAL A 199 -4.31 16.18 -12.67
N GLU A 200 -5.07 15.81 -11.63
CA GLU A 200 -6.46 15.39 -11.75
C GLU A 200 -7.36 16.52 -12.28
N HIS A 201 -7.21 17.74 -11.77
CA HIS A 201 -7.92 18.92 -12.24
C HIS A 201 -7.60 19.23 -13.71
N ALA A 202 -6.32 19.25 -14.08
CA ALA A 202 -5.93 19.49 -15.47
C ALA A 202 -6.49 18.44 -16.43
N ASN A 203 -6.55 17.17 -16.01
CA ASN A 203 -7.18 16.13 -16.84
C ASN A 203 -8.69 16.35 -16.99
N ALA A 204 -9.39 16.69 -15.91
CA ALA A 204 -10.82 16.99 -15.96
C ALA A 204 -11.14 18.17 -16.88
N GLU A 205 -10.34 19.26 -16.79
CA GLU A 205 -10.42 20.42 -17.69
C GLU A 205 -10.21 20.01 -19.15
N MET A 206 -9.17 19.20 -19.42
CA MET A 206 -8.89 18.71 -20.77
C MET A 206 -10.01 17.81 -21.34
N ILE A 207 -10.66 16.99 -20.50
CA ILE A 207 -11.83 16.19 -20.90
C ILE A 207 -12.99 17.12 -21.27
N ALA A 208 -13.23 18.16 -20.47
CA ALA A 208 -14.33 19.10 -20.68
C ALA A 208 -14.20 19.87 -22.01
N VAL A 209 -12.97 20.22 -22.41
CA VAL A 209 -12.70 20.88 -23.71
C VAL A 209 -12.59 19.90 -24.89
N GLY A 210 -12.77 18.60 -24.67
CA GLY A 210 -12.77 17.59 -25.74
C GLY A 210 -11.38 17.17 -26.24
N GLU A 211 -10.32 17.43 -25.47
CA GLU A 211 -8.95 17.01 -25.82
C GLU A 211 -8.86 15.48 -25.94
N GLY A 212 -8.10 14.95 -26.89
CA GLY A 212 -7.98 13.50 -27.11
C GLY A 212 -7.17 12.77 -26.03
N TYR A 213 -7.47 11.48 -25.78
CA TYR A 213 -6.82 10.68 -24.72
C TYR A 213 -5.28 10.66 -24.82
N ALA A 214 -4.74 10.47 -26.04
CA ALA A 214 -3.29 10.42 -26.26
C ALA A 214 -2.61 11.74 -25.86
N MET A 215 -3.22 12.87 -26.20
CA MET A 215 -2.71 14.20 -25.87
C MET A 215 -2.81 14.46 -24.36
N ARG A 216 -3.94 14.14 -23.73
CA ARG A 216 -4.10 14.24 -22.27
C ARG A 216 -3.05 13.43 -21.52
N LYS A 217 -2.79 12.19 -21.95
CA LYS A 217 -1.76 11.32 -21.35
C LYS A 217 -0.39 11.97 -21.38
N GLY A 218 -0.01 12.58 -22.49
CA GLY A 218 1.24 13.35 -22.63
C GLY A 218 1.27 14.58 -21.73
N LYS A 219 0.26 15.45 -21.84
CA LYS A 219 0.15 16.72 -21.08
C LYS A 219 0.15 16.49 -19.56
N CYS A 220 -0.64 15.54 -19.06
CA CYS A 220 -0.66 15.19 -17.64
C CYS A 220 0.70 14.67 -17.16
N ARG A 221 1.40 13.86 -17.95
CA ARG A 221 2.73 13.35 -17.59
C ARG A 221 3.76 14.47 -17.53
N VAL A 222 3.76 15.38 -18.51
CA VAL A 222 4.67 16.54 -18.51
C VAL A 222 4.41 17.43 -17.31
N LEU A 223 3.14 17.77 -17.04
CA LEU A 223 2.76 18.57 -15.87
C LEU A 223 3.21 17.91 -14.56
N ALA A 224 2.95 16.61 -14.40
CA ALA A 224 3.36 15.88 -13.21
C ALA A 224 4.88 15.89 -13.02
N LEU A 225 5.65 15.63 -14.09
CA LEU A 225 7.11 15.63 -14.03
C LEU A 225 7.68 17.02 -13.70
N GLN A 226 7.11 18.09 -14.26
CA GLN A 226 7.52 19.45 -13.95
C GLN A 226 7.32 19.76 -12.46
N LEU A 227 6.11 19.52 -11.95
CA LEU A 227 5.78 19.79 -10.55
C LEU A 227 6.58 18.93 -9.56
N LEU A 228 6.79 17.66 -9.90
CA LEU A 228 7.61 16.75 -9.08
C LEU A 228 9.09 17.17 -9.09
N SER A 229 9.62 17.61 -10.23
CA SER A 229 11.01 18.10 -10.32
C SER A 229 11.19 19.42 -9.56
N ASP A 230 10.20 20.31 -9.58
CA ASP A 230 10.25 21.53 -8.77
C ASP A 230 10.17 21.23 -7.28
N LEU A 231 9.45 20.17 -6.90
CA LEU A 231 9.39 19.69 -5.53
C LEU A 231 10.73 19.04 -5.10
N GLU A 232 11.39 18.27 -5.99
CA GLU A 232 12.75 17.75 -5.77
C GLU A 232 13.76 18.86 -5.51
N ARG A 233 13.76 19.92 -6.33
CA ARG A 233 14.66 21.07 -6.16
C ARG A 233 14.49 21.77 -4.81
N ARG A 234 13.31 21.64 -4.19
CA ARG A 234 13.00 22.17 -2.85
C ARG A 234 13.33 21.19 -1.71
N GLY A 235 13.87 20.00 -2.03
CA GLY A 235 14.36 19.03 -1.06
C GLY A 235 13.32 18.10 -0.44
N ARG A 236 12.17 17.84 -1.11
CA ARG A 236 11.09 16.99 -0.59
C ARG A 236 10.52 16.02 -1.64
N SER A 237 11.21 14.95 -2.07
CA SER A 237 10.78 14.18 -3.27
C SER A 237 10.19 12.77 -3.09
N LEU A 238 9.26 12.44 -4.00
CA LEU A 238 8.70 11.11 -4.32
C LEU A 238 9.62 10.27 -5.24
N ILE A 239 10.34 10.92 -6.14
CA ILE A 239 11.05 10.30 -7.27
C ILE A 239 12.26 9.47 -6.79
N GLU A 240 12.93 9.91 -5.73
CA GLU A 240 14.01 9.15 -5.09
C GLU A 240 13.50 7.85 -4.45
N ARG A 241 12.22 7.80 -4.03
CA ARG A 241 11.63 6.64 -3.34
C ARG A 241 11.19 5.51 -4.30
N ASN A 242 10.98 5.80 -5.59
CA ASN A 242 10.52 4.83 -6.59
C ASN A 242 11.63 4.31 -7.52
N GLY A 243 12.91 4.55 -7.20
CA GLY A 243 14.04 4.01 -7.99
C GLY A 243 14.18 4.59 -9.41
N LEU A 244 13.53 5.72 -9.70
CA LEU A 244 13.63 6.42 -10.98
C LEU A 244 14.77 7.46 -11.01
N GLY A 245 15.41 7.72 -9.85
CA GLY A 245 16.56 8.60 -9.74
C GLY A 245 17.88 7.82 -9.72
N ARG A 246 18.45 7.54 -10.89
CA ARG A 246 19.92 7.50 -11.19
C ARG A 246 20.18 6.99 -12.61
N GLY A 247 20.07 7.89 -13.59
CA GLY A 247 21.04 7.98 -14.66
C GLY A 247 22.15 8.92 -14.19
N ARG A 248 23.12 8.39 -13.44
CA ARG A 248 24.30 9.16 -13.04
C ARG A 248 25.08 9.44 -14.34
N LEU A 249 24.92 10.63 -14.92
CA LEU A 249 25.87 11.13 -15.91
C LEU A 249 27.20 11.33 -15.17
N THR A 250 28.03 10.28 -15.13
CA THR A 250 29.46 10.45 -14.93
C THR A 250 30.00 11.12 -16.18
N GLY A 251 29.88 12.45 -16.21
CA GLY A 251 30.61 13.28 -17.14
C GLY A 251 32.10 13.06 -16.88
N VAL A 252 32.73 12.45 -17.87
CA VAL A 252 34.18 12.55 -18.12
C VAL A 252 34.55 14.03 -18.02
N SER A 253 35.46 14.35 -17.12
CA SER A 253 36.22 15.62 -17.19
C SER A 253 37.56 15.32 -17.86
N PRO A 254 38.10 16.29 -18.62
CA PRO A 254 39.12 16.07 -19.66
C PRO A 254 40.47 15.57 -19.14
#